data_AF-A0A7V9HGW5-F1
#
_entry.id   AF-A0A7V9HGW5-F1
#
_cell.length_a   1.000
_cell.length_b   1.000
_cell.length_c   1.000
_cell.angle_alpha   90.00
_cell.angle_beta   90.00
_cell.angle_gamma   90.00
#
_symmetry.space_group_name_H-M   'P 1'
#
loop_
_entity.id
_entity.type
_entity.pdbx_description
1 polymer ?
#
loop_
_entity_poly.entity_id
_entity_poly.type
_entity_poly.pdbx_seq_one_letter_code
_entity_poly.pdbx_strand_id
1 'polypeptide(L)'
;ARDAAMRAAARATGLTITEAYAADFVNQVYDHTRDAIVLAPVFAFAVPPRARIELSEDFGDYAWCEREEATARTIWSGQRWAIRHIDEVIGLGGPDAEFYRVQ
;
A
#
# COMPACT_ATOMS: atom_id res chain seq x y z
N ALA A 1 -1.89 -6.04 -12.76
CA ALA A 1 -1.17 -5.31 -11.68
C ALA A 1 -1.76 -5.64 -10.30
N ARG A 2 -3.07 -5.44 -10.09
CA ARG A 2 -3.77 -5.70 -8.82
C ARG A 2 -3.51 -7.09 -8.23
N ASP A 3 -3.78 -8.18 -8.97
CA ASP A 3 -3.57 -9.54 -8.43
C ASP A 3 -2.11 -9.81 -8.04
N ALA A 4 -1.16 -9.23 -8.77
CA ALA A 4 0.26 -9.34 -8.42
C ALA A 4 0.57 -8.60 -7.11
N ALA A 5 0.01 -7.41 -6.93
CA ALA A 5 0.13 -6.63 -5.70
C ALA A 5 -0.53 -7.35 -4.51
N MET A 6 -1.72 -7.94 -4.69
CA MET A 6 -2.38 -8.73 -3.65
C MET A 6 -1.56 -9.95 -3.26
N ARG A 7 -1.06 -10.72 -4.25
CA ARG A 7 -0.19 -11.87 -3.97
C ARG A 7 1.11 -11.44 -3.28
N ALA A 8 1.69 -10.29 -3.66
CA ALA A 8 2.91 -9.78 -3.03
C ALA A 8 2.65 -9.39 -1.56
N ALA A 9 1.58 -8.65 -1.28
CA ALA A 9 1.20 -8.27 0.07
C ALA A 9 0.90 -9.49 0.96
N ALA A 10 0.13 -10.46 0.46
CA ALA A 10 -0.16 -11.70 1.18
C ALA A 10 1.11 -12.51 1.45
N ARG A 11 2.03 -12.63 0.48
CA ARG A 11 3.33 -13.31 0.70
C ARG A 11 4.19 -12.59 1.73
N ALA A 12 4.24 -11.26 1.68
CA ALA A 12 5.12 -10.48 2.55
C ALA A 12 4.64 -10.41 4.01
N THR A 13 3.33 -10.53 4.25
CA THR A 13 2.72 -10.23 5.55
C THR A 13 1.89 -11.37 6.15
N GLY A 14 1.58 -12.42 5.39
CA GLY A 14 0.66 -13.48 5.79
C GLY A 14 -0.81 -13.04 5.89
N LEU A 15 -1.12 -11.77 5.59
CA LEU A 15 -2.47 -11.23 5.75
C LEU A 15 -3.45 -11.77 4.70
N THR A 16 -4.67 -12.00 5.15
CA THR A 16 -5.82 -12.18 4.26
C THR A 16 -6.36 -10.80 3.86
N ILE A 17 -6.36 -10.51 2.57
CA ILE A 17 -6.91 -9.26 2.01
C ILE A 17 -8.41 -9.44 1.85
N THR A 18 -9.20 -8.57 2.45
CA THR A 18 -10.67 -8.59 2.34
C THR A 18 -11.15 -7.74 1.17
N GLU A 19 -10.49 -6.62 0.92
CA GLU A 19 -10.85 -5.67 -0.12
C GLU A 19 -9.60 -5.01 -0.71
N ALA A 20 -9.70 -4.60 -1.97
CA ALA A 20 -8.62 -3.94 -2.70
C ALA A 20 -9.12 -2.66 -3.34
N TYR A 21 -8.30 -1.62 -3.27
CA TYR A 21 -8.59 -0.29 -3.79
C TYR A 21 -7.42 0.19 -4.64
N ALA A 22 -7.67 0.76 -5.81
CA ALA A 22 -6.67 1.50 -6.57
C ALA A 22 -6.60 2.92 -6.02
N ALA A 23 -5.42 3.38 -5.60
CA ALA A 23 -5.27 4.69 -4.96
C ALA A 23 -5.22 5.86 -5.97
N ASP A 24 -5.77 5.68 -7.19
CA ASP A 24 -5.68 6.60 -8.33
C ASP A 24 -4.33 7.32 -8.48
N PHE A 25 -3.26 6.57 -8.20
CA PHE A 25 -1.91 7.09 -8.14
C PHE A 25 -0.93 6.07 -8.68
N VAL A 26 -0.09 6.54 -9.60
CA VAL A 26 1.04 5.79 -10.11
C VAL A 26 2.29 6.47 -9.57
N ASN A 27 2.99 5.78 -8.68
CA ASN A 27 4.29 6.24 -8.23
C ASN A 27 5.30 6.10 -9.37
N GLN A 28 6.08 7.15 -9.61
CA GLN A 28 7.05 7.21 -10.70
C GLN A 28 8.43 7.50 -10.11
N VAL A 29 9.38 6.62 -10.36
CA VAL A 29 10.76 6.75 -9.85
C VAL A 29 11.73 6.45 -10.97
N TYR A 30 12.78 7.26 -11.08
CA TYR A 30 13.92 6.95 -11.93
C TYR A 30 14.90 6.06 -11.15
N ASP A 31 15.05 4.80 -11.58
CA ASP A 31 16.03 3.85 -11.05
C ASP A 31 17.35 4.00 -11.81
N HIS A 32 18.28 4.76 -11.22
CA HIS A 32 19.58 5.03 -11.83
C HIS A 32 20.46 3.77 -11.98
N THR A 33 20.18 2.68 -11.26
CA THR A 33 20.97 1.44 -11.37
C THR A 33 20.61 0.65 -12.62
N ARG A 34 19.39 0.84 -13.13
CA ARG A 34 18.85 0.19 -14.33
C ARG A 34 18.68 1.14 -15.51
N ASP A 35 19.01 2.43 -15.33
CA ASP A 35 18.76 3.50 -16.30
C ASP A 35 17.32 3.46 -16.84
N ALA A 36 16.35 3.40 -15.92
CA ALA A 36 14.95 3.15 -16.26
C ALA A 36 13.97 3.96 -15.41
N ILE A 37 12.83 4.31 -16.01
CA ILE A 37 11.67 4.84 -15.28
C ILE A 37 10.81 3.65 -14.82
N VAL A 38 10.56 3.59 -13.52
CA VAL A 38 9.64 2.62 -12.90
C VAL A 38 8.30 3.31 -12.68
N LEU A 39 7.25 2.75 -13.27
CA LEU A 39 5.85 3.13 -13.02
C LEU A 39 5.20 2.06 -12.13
N ALA A 40 4.85 2.42 -10.91
CA ALA A 40 4.28 1.52 -9.92
C ALA A 40 2.87 1.98 -9.53
N PRO A 41 1.81 1.34 -10.06
CA PRO A 41 0.44 1.59 -9.60
C PRO A 41 0.31 1.27 -8.12
N VAL A 42 -0.31 2.17 -7.36
CA VAL A 42 -0.47 2.05 -5.91
C VAL A 42 -1.85 1.49 -5.58
N PHE A 43 -1.87 0.54 -4.65
CA PHE A 43 -3.09 -0.08 -4.14
C PHE A 43 -3.14 0.04 -2.62
N ALA A 44 -4.35 0.16 -2.09
CA ALA A 44 -4.64 -0.03 -0.68
C ALA A 44 -5.39 -1.35 -0.49
N PHE A 45 -5.10 -2.05 0.60
CA PHE A 45 -5.73 -3.33 0.94
C PHE A 45 -6.35 -3.23 2.33
N ALA A 46 -7.64 -3.54 2.41
CA ALA A 46 -8.29 -3.74 3.70
C ALA A 46 -7.96 -5.14 4.22
N VAL A 47 -7.75 -5.22 5.53
CA VAL A 47 -7.49 -6.47 6.24
C VAL A 47 -8.35 -6.55 7.50
N PRO A 48 -8.58 -7.76 8.04
CA PRO A 48 -9.37 -7.92 9.26
C PRO A 48 -8.79 -7.11 10.44
N PRO A 49 -9.65 -6.57 11.32
CA PRO A 49 -9.20 -5.92 12.54
C PRO A 49 -8.32 -6.86 13.38
N ARG A 50 -7.22 -6.33 13.93
CA ARG A 50 -6.24 -7.09 14.73
C ARG A 50 -5.64 -8.30 13.99
N ALA A 51 -5.57 -8.26 12.66
CA ALA A 51 -4.89 -9.29 11.90
C ALA A 51 -3.42 -9.42 12.35
N ARG A 52 -2.99 -10.66 12.55
CA ARG A 52 -1.61 -10.98 12.91
C ARG A 52 -0.75 -10.93 11.65
N ILE A 53 0.38 -10.21 11.72
CA ILE A 53 1.38 -10.17 10.66
C ILE A 53 2.34 -11.34 10.85
N GLU A 54 2.60 -12.07 9.77
CA GLU A 54 3.64 -13.08 9.67
C GLU A 54 4.55 -12.68 8.50
N LEU A 55 5.67 -12.04 8.83
CA LEU A 55 6.59 -11.55 7.82
C LEU A 55 7.29 -12.71 7.10
N SER A 56 7.46 -12.56 5.79
CA SER A 56 8.41 -13.39 5.05
C SER A 56 9.85 -13.08 5.43
N GLU A 57 10.78 -13.96 5.06
CA GLU A 57 12.23 -13.80 5.34
C GLU A 57 12.84 -12.50 4.78
N ASP A 58 12.24 -11.91 3.75
CA ASP A 58 12.65 -10.63 3.16
C ASP A 58 12.46 -9.41 4.09
N PHE A 59 11.68 -9.53 5.17
CA PHE A 59 11.33 -8.42 6.07
C PHE A 59 11.67 -8.74 7.53
N GLY A 60 12.24 -7.74 8.22
CA GLY A 60 12.70 -7.91 9.61
C GLY A 60 11.80 -7.31 10.70
N ASP A 61 10.89 -6.40 10.36
CA ASP A 61 10.03 -5.71 11.34
C ASP A 61 8.74 -5.15 10.69
N TYR A 62 7.73 -4.89 11.51
CA TYR A 62 6.48 -4.26 11.10
C TYR A 62 5.88 -3.38 12.22
N ALA A 63 5.08 -2.40 11.83
CA ALA A 63 4.30 -1.60 12.78
C ALA A 63 2.93 -1.24 12.19
N TRP A 64 1.91 -1.23 13.04
CA TRP A 64 0.65 -0.54 12.77
C TRP A 64 0.81 0.92 13.24
N CYS A 65 0.58 1.87 12.35
CA CYS A 65 0.86 3.29 12.59
C CYS A 65 -0.32 4.15 12.14
N GLU A 66 -0.48 5.29 12.81
CA GLU A 66 -1.29 6.40 12.31
C GLU A 66 -0.58 7.08 11.13
N ARG A 67 -1.35 7.84 10.32
CA ARG A 67 -0.87 8.46 9.07
C ARG A 67 0.46 9.21 9.24
N GLU A 68 0.57 10.11 10.21
CA GLU A 68 1.76 10.92 10.45
C GLU A 68 3.00 10.05 10.66
N GLU A 69 2.87 9.06 11.54
CA GLU A 69 3.98 8.16 11.89
C GLU A 69 4.39 7.31 10.68
N ALA A 70 3.41 6.76 9.95
CA ALA A 70 3.66 6.00 8.73
C ALA A 70 4.42 6.85 7.69
N THR A 71 4.00 8.11 7.48
CA THR A 71 4.70 9.01 6.54
C THR A 71 6.12 9.33 7.00
N ALA A 72 6.35 9.53 8.30
CA ALA A 72 7.67 9.84 8.85
C ALA A 72 8.67 8.68 8.73
N ARG A 73 8.18 7.44 8.76
CA ARG A 73 8.99 6.21 8.59
C ARG A 73 9.38 5.93 7.14
N THR A 74 8.76 6.59 6.15
CA THR A 74 9.04 6.37 4.71
C THR A 74 10.00 7.39 4.12
N ILE A 75 10.97 6.91 3.33
CA ILE A 75 12.06 7.72 2.79
C ILE A 75 11.63 8.43 1.50
N TRP A 76 10.77 7.82 0.68
CA TRP A 76 10.45 8.33 -0.66
C TRP A 76 9.21 9.23 -0.65
N SER A 77 9.28 10.34 -1.40
CA SER A 77 8.18 11.31 -1.49
C SER A 77 6.89 10.70 -2.03
N GLY A 78 6.99 9.82 -3.03
CA GLY A 78 5.84 9.11 -3.58
C GLY A 78 5.15 8.20 -2.57
N GLN A 79 5.90 7.55 -1.67
CA GLN A 79 5.32 6.75 -0.58
C GLN A 79 4.59 7.64 0.43
N ARG A 80 5.21 8.77 0.83
CA ARG A 80 4.56 9.74 1.72
C ARG A 80 3.26 10.29 1.14
N TRP A 81 3.27 10.61 -0.16
CA TRP A 81 2.07 11.08 -0.85
C TRP A 81 1.00 9.98 -0.87
N ALA A 82 1.37 8.76 -1.24
CA ALA A 82 0.46 7.62 -1.29
C ALA A 82 -0.24 7.35 0.04
N ILE A 83 0.52 7.35 1.15
CA ILE A 83 -0.03 7.12 2.49
C ILE A 83 -1.09 8.18 2.82
N ARG A 84 -0.78 9.47 2.59
CA ARG A 84 -1.73 10.55 2.88
C ARG A 84 -2.97 10.45 2.01
N HIS A 85 -2.79 10.22 0.73
CA HIS A 85 -3.89 10.10 -0.21
C HIS A 85 -4.82 8.93 0.14
N ILE A 86 -4.25 7.76 0.44
CA ILE A 86 -5.04 6.58 0.85
C ILE A 86 -5.82 6.86 2.13
N ASP A 87 -5.18 7.43 3.16
CA ASP A 87 -5.85 7.79 4.41
C ASP A 87 -7.02 8.77 4.19
N GLU A 88 -6.79 9.80 3.36
CA GLU A 88 -7.77 10.84 3.05
C GLU A 88 -9.00 10.33 2.28
N VAL A 89 -8.79 9.47 1.26
CA VAL A 89 -9.87 9.09 0.32
C VAL A 89 -10.43 7.68 0.53
N ILE A 90 -9.68 6.79 1.19
CA ILE A 90 -10.05 5.38 1.43
C ILE A 90 -10.17 5.11 2.93
N GLY A 91 -9.25 5.64 3.74
CA GLY A 91 -9.08 5.29 5.16
C GLY A 91 -10.30 5.54 6.04
N LEU A 92 -11.09 6.59 5.75
CA LEU A 92 -12.29 6.92 6.53
C LEU A 92 -13.45 5.94 6.34
N GLY A 93 -13.45 5.14 5.27
CA GLY A 93 -14.58 4.27 4.90
C GLY A 93 -15.83 5.08 4.54
N GLY A 94 -16.32 4.95 3.31
CA GLY A 94 -17.48 5.71 2.86
C GLY A 94 -17.79 5.51 1.39
N PRO A 95 -18.85 6.16 0.88
CA PRO A 95 -19.25 6.03 -0.52
C PRO A 95 -18.12 6.40 -1.50
N ASP A 96 -17.29 7.37 -1.13
CA ASP A 96 -16.19 7.84 -1.96
C ASP A 96 -15.10 6.77 -2.15
N ALA A 97 -14.84 5.95 -1.12
CA ALA A 97 -13.88 4.86 -1.19
C ALA A 97 -14.31 3.77 -2.19
N GLU A 98 -15.61 3.58 -2.40
CA GLU A 98 -16.14 2.58 -3.33
C GLU A 98 -15.78 2.90 -4.79
N PHE A 99 -15.61 4.18 -5.17
CA PHE A 99 -15.13 4.54 -6.50
C PHE A 99 -13.71 4.04 -6.78
N TYR A 100 -12.91 3.85 -5.73
CA TYR A 100 -11.55 3.34 -5.82
C TYR A 100 -11.51 1.81 -5.72
N ARG A 101 -12.63 1.14 -5.41
CA ARG A 101 -12.66 -0.31 -5.23
C ARG A 101 -12.42 -1.02 -6.55
N VAL A 102 -11.56 -2.04 -6.50
CA VAL A 102 -11.22 -2.86 -7.67
C VAL A 102 -11.57 -4.33 -7.43
N GLN A 103 -12.37 -4.89 -8.35
CA GLN A 103 -12.82 -6.30 -8.33
C GLN A 103 -11.73 -7.27 -8.78
#